data_AF-A0A076NH62-F1
#
_entry.id   AF-A0A076NH62-F1
#
_cell.length_a   1.000
_cell.length_b   1.000
_cell.length_c   1.000
_cell.angle_alpha   90.00
_cell.angle_beta   90.00
_cell.angle_gamma   90.00
#
_symmetry.space_group_name_H-M   'P 1'
#
loop_
_entity.id
_entity.type
_entity.pdbx_description
1 polymer ?
#
loop_
_entity_poly.entity_id
_entity_poly.type
_entity_poly.pdbx_seq_one_letter_code
_entity_poly.pdbx_strand_id
1 'polypeptide(L)'
;MKTAWKVIVGILAVLLVLLLIAEGGIRMFMANQITSEYSAGAQSDASSEAEPAEPKVSFGPQPVIFGLASGKLPHIDIETPSTLVVNGDEIYGEPASHVQMDNMRYGSGEPIADSLRLDTELTNELIRAMLNQQLREQMGEDSFLSDIINVSDVNTDPEAGTIHIAFSGGVASLDLKPVTEGGQMRFEATGTKLFGFDLPDEAAGALSDAMNQGMENQGAGQLRIEEFTVVPGGVRVTMAGENVNFNDLQQMQGQNFGA
;
A
#
# COMPACT_ATOMS: atom_id res chain seq x y z
N MET A 1 -6.29 48.92 36.41
CA MET A 1 -5.97 48.33 35.08
C MET A 1 -4.89 47.24 35.15
N LYS A 2 -3.77 47.41 35.87
CA LYS A 2 -2.68 46.38 35.95
C LYS A 2 -3.08 45.04 36.59
N THR A 3 -4.02 45.02 37.54
CA THR A 3 -4.48 43.79 38.22
C THR A 3 -5.44 42.97 37.36
N ALA A 4 -6.37 43.60 36.66
CA ALA A 4 -7.30 42.91 35.74
C ALA A 4 -6.55 42.20 34.60
N TRP A 5 -5.52 42.85 34.03
CA TRP A 5 -4.67 42.24 33.00
C TRP A 5 -3.93 40.98 33.49
N LYS A 6 -3.36 41.02 34.70
CA LYS A 6 -2.68 39.85 35.29
C LYS A 6 -3.63 38.68 35.53
N VAL A 7 -4.86 38.96 35.95
CA VAL A 7 -5.89 37.93 36.15
C VAL A 7 -6.29 37.32 34.81
N ILE A 8 -6.52 38.14 33.78
CA ILE A 8 -6.84 37.66 32.43
C ILE A 8 -5.70 36.78 31.88
N VAL A 9 -4.45 37.24 31.97
CA VAL A 9 -3.28 36.45 31.53
C VAL A 9 -3.17 35.14 32.32
N GLY A 10 -3.40 35.17 33.63
CA GLY A 10 -3.41 33.97 34.47
C GLY A 10 -4.47 32.95 34.04
N ILE A 11 -5.69 33.41 33.76
CA ILE A 11 -6.78 32.57 33.26
C ILE A 11 -6.43 31.99 31.89
N LEU A 12 -5.93 32.82 30.96
CA LEU A 12 -5.52 32.36 29.63
C LEU A 12 -4.40 31.32 29.70
N ALA A 13 -3.43 31.50 30.59
CA ALA A 13 -2.36 30.52 30.80
C ALA A 13 -2.91 29.18 31.33
N VAL A 14 -3.83 29.21 32.30
CA VAL A 14 -4.47 28.00 32.82
C VAL A 14 -5.31 27.31 31.74
N LEU A 15 -6.09 28.06 30.96
CA LEU A 15 -6.87 27.51 29.84
C LEU A 15 -5.98 26.88 28.77
N LEU A 16 -4.85 27.51 28.45
CA LEU A 16 -3.89 26.96 27.49
C LEU A 16 -3.29 25.65 27.98
N VAL A 17 -2.94 25.54 29.27
CA VAL A 17 -2.46 24.27 29.85
C VAL A 17 -3.54 23.19 29.78
N LEU A 18 -4.79 23.52 30.10
CA LEU A 18 -5.90 22.56 29.98
C LEU A 18 -6.12 22.10 28.54
N LEU A 19 -6.02 23.00 27.56
CA LEU A 19 -6.12 22.64 26.14
C LEU A 19 -5.00 21.68 25.72
N LEU A 20 -3.77 21.89 26.20
CA LEU A 20 -2.65 20.98 25.90
C LEU A 20 -2.87 19.58 26.48
N ILE A 21 -3.41 19.49 27.71
CA ILE A 21 -3.74 18.20 28.34
C ILE A 21 -4.86 17.50 27.56
N ALA A 22 -5.91 18.23 27.19
CA ALA A 22 -7.03 17.69 26.41
C ALA A 22 -6.58 17.18 25.04
N GLU A 23 -5.71 17.94 24.35
CA GLU A 23 -5.16 17.58 23.04
C GLU A 23 -4.38 16.26 23.12
N GLY A 24 -3.50 16.12 24.12
CA GLY A 24 -2.75 14.88 24.34
C GLY A 24 -3.66 13.68 24.61
N GLY A 25 -4.70 13.86 25.43
CA GLY A 25 -5.67 12.82 25.74
C GLY A 25 -6.47 12.36 24.52
N ILE A 26 -6.89 13.29 23.66
CA ILE A 26 -7.63 12.98 22.43
C ILE A 26 -6.75 12.22 21.43
N ARG A 27 -5.51 12.67 21.21
CA ARG A 27 -4.56 11.97 20.33
C ARG A 27 -4.34 10.52 20.79
N MET A 28 -4.11 10.31 22.09
CA MET A 28 -3.92 8.99 22.65
C MET A 28 -5.17 8.11 22.49
N PHE A 29 -6.36 8.67 22.74
CA PHE A 29 -7.62 7.94 22.58
C PHE A 29 -7.83 7.49 21.12
N MET A 30 -7.63 8.38 20.15
CA MET A 30 -7.80 8.07 18.74
C MET A 30 -6.76 7.07 18.23
N ALA A 31 -5.50 7.23 18.62
CA ALA A 31 -4.44 6.27 18.29
C ALA A 31 -4.80 4.87 18.81
N ASN A 32 -5.21 4.75 20.08
CA ASN A 32 -5.61 3.48 20.66
C ASN A 32 -6.82 2.86 19.97
N GLN A 33 -7.79 3.67 19.53
CA GLN A 33 -8.95 3.18 18.79
C GLN A 33 -8.53 2.57 17.45
N ILE A 34 -7.69 3.27 16.67
CA ILE A 34 -7.17 2.77 15.38
C ILE A 34 -6.33 1.50 15.60
N THR A 35 -5.44 1.50 16.59
CA THR A 35 -4.64 0.32 16.94
C THR A 35 -5.51 -0.87 17.36
N SER A 36 -6.59 -0.64 18.09
CA SER A 36 -7.53 -1.71 18.51
C SER A 36 -8.34 -2.27 17.35
N GLU A 37 -8.74 -1.45 16.38
CA GLU A 37 -9.47 -1.89 15.20
C GLU A 37 -8.56 -2.73 14.29
N TYR A 38 -7.31 -2.30 14.10
CA TYR A 38 -6.30 -3.07 13.36
C TYR A 38 -6.00 -4.42 14.01
N SER A 39 -5.76 -4.44 15.34
CA SER A 39 -5.43 -5.69 16.03
C SER A 39 -6.59 -6.68 16.04
N ALA A 40 -7.83 -6.21 16.11
CA ALA A 40 -9.01 -7.05 15.99
C ALA A 40 -9.13 -7.71 14.60
N GLY A 41 -8.79 -6.98 13.52
CA GLY A 41 -8.77 -7.53 12.16
C GLY A 41 -7.60 -8.49 11.92
N ALA A 42 -6.40 -8.17 12.41
CA ALA A 42 -5.24 -9.03 12.28
C ALA A 42 -5.41 -10.39 13.00
N GLN A 43 -6.19 -10.43 14.08
CA GLN A 43 -6.49 -11.66 14.82
C GLN A 43 -7.49 -12.59 14.13
N SER A 44 -8.35 -12.10 13.23
CA SER A 44 -9.28 -12.95 12.49
C SER A 44 -8.62 -13.77 11.37
N ASP A 45 -7.46 -13.34 10.87
CA ASP A 45 -6.77 -13.96 9.73
C ASP A 45 -5.54 -14.79 10.12
N ALA A 46 -5.14 -14.78 11.40
CA ALA A 46 -3.88 -15.39 11.83
C ALA A 46 -4.05 -16.88 12.22
N SER A 47 -3.68 -17.75 11.28
CA SER A 47 -3.15 -19.10 11.51
C SER A 47 -1.68 -19.10 12.02
N SER A 48 -1.18 -17.95 12.54
CA SER A 48 0.21 -17.76 12.95
C SER A 48 0.34 -17.53 14.47
N GLU A 49 1.29 -18.22 15.10
CA GLU A 49 1.60 -18.18 16.55
C GLU A 49 2.40 -16.94 17.01
N ALA A 50 2.59 -15.94 16.14
CA ALA A 50 3.32 -14.72 16.46
C ALA A 50 2.38 -13.60 16.91
N GLU A 51 2.70 -12.93 18.02
CA GLU A 51 2.00 -11.71 18.45
C GLU A 51 2.10 -10.65 17.32
N PRO A 52 0.98 -10.18 16.76
CA PRO A 52 1.02 -9.18 15.70
C PRO A 52 1.62 -7.89 16.28
N ALA A 53 2.63 -7.36 15.59
CA ALA A 53 3.19 -6.07 15.97
C ALA A 53 2.10 -4.98 15.87
N GLU A 54 2.08 -4.07 16.83
CA GLU A 54 1.07 -3.00 16.87
C GLU A 54 1.36 -1.92 15.81
N PRO A 55 0.33 -1.35 15.16
CA PRO A 55 0.50 -0.23 14.26
C PRO A 55 0.86 1.03 15.05
N LYS A 56 1.69 1.88 14.45
CA LYS A 56 2.07 3.17 15.02
C LYS A 56 1.23 4.27 14.38
N VAL A 57 0.47 4.97 15.21
CA VAL A 57 -0.44 6.05 14.77
C VAL A 57 0.04 7.37 15.35
N SER A 58 0.17 8.39 14.51
CA SER A 58 0.54 9.72 14.94
C SER A 58 -0.27 10.81 14.25
N PHE A 59 -0.25 12.00 14.85
CA PHE A 59 -0.97 13.17 14.38
C PHE A 59 0.04 14.30 14.18
N GLY A 60 -0.14 15.07 13.10
CA GLY A 60 0.74 16.17 12.75
C GLY A 60 0.82 17.28 13.83
N PRO A 61 1.57 18.36 13.55
CA PRO A 61 1.78 19.45 14.50
C PRO A 61 0.51 20.28 14.79
N GLN A 62 -0.51 20.19 13.92
CA GLN A 62 -1.77 20.91 14.11
C GLN A 62 -2.64 20.26 15.19
N PRO A 63 -3.30 21.03 16.07
CA PRO A 63 -4.15 20.46 17.12
C PRO A 63 -5.38 19.73 16.55
N VAL A 64 -5.56 18.48 16.97
CA VAL A 64 -6.70 17.62 16.64
C VAL A 64 -7.99 18.21 17.18
N ILE A 65 -7.99 18.88 18.33
CA ILE A 65 -9.18 19.54 18.90
C ILE A 65 -9.81 20.56 17.93
N PHE A 66 -8.99 21.31 17.18
CA PHE A 66 -9.53 22.22 16.17
C PHE A 66 -10.10 21.46 14.97
N GLY A 67 -9.49 20.33 14.62
CA GLY A 67 -10.01 19.42 13.63
C GLY A 67 -11.39 18.88 14.00
N LEU A 68 -11.45 18.21 15.16
CA LEU A 68 -12.51 18.26 16.18
C LEU A 68 -13.74 19.13 15.86
N ALA A 69 -13.55 20.41 16.11
CA ALA A 69 -14.60 21.41 16.02
C ALA A 69 -14.96 21.78 14.58
N SER A 70 -14.03 21.61 13.64
CA SER A 70 -14.21 21.96 12.22
C SER A 70 -14.72 20.80 11.35
N GLY A 71 -14.78 19.58 11.88
CA GLY A 71 -15.17 18.37 11.15
C GLY A 71 -14.08 17.84 10.21
N LYS A 72 -12.81 18.25 10.40
CA LYS A 72 -11.67 17.88 9.55
C LYS A 72 -10.44 17.52 10.37
N LEU A 73 -9.96 16.28 10.29
CA LEU A 73 -8.71 15.88 10.92
C LEU A 73 -7.52 16.38 10.09
N PRO A 74 -6.61 17.21 10.64
CA PRO A 74 -5.62 17.89 9.82
C PRO A 74 -4.60 16.96 9.16
N HIS A 75 -4.02 16.04 9.92
CA HIS A 75 -3.01 15.11 9.44
C HIS A 75 -3.00 13.84 10.30
N ILE A 76 -3.01 12.69 9.65
CA ILE A 76 -2.94 11.35 10.27
C ILE A 76 -1.84 10.58 9.56
N ASP A 77 -0.96 9.97 10.33
CA ASP A 77 0.13 9.12 9.85
C ASP A 77 0.01 7.75 10.54
N ILE A 78 -0.05 6.69 9.76
CA ILE A 78 -0.26 5.31 10.21
C ILE A 78 0.81 4.43 9.58
N GLU A 79 1.67 3.84 10.41
CA GLU A 79 2.61 2.80 10.01
C GLU A 79 2.07 1.44 10.48
N THR A 80 1.72 0.56 9.55
CA THR A 80 1.29 -0.82 9.83
C THR A 80 2.43 -1.80 9.54
N PRO A 81 2.72 -2.74 10.46
CA PRO A 81 3.67 -3.81 10.19
C PRO A 81 3.07 -4.83 9.21
N SER A 82 3.95 -5.63 8.60
CA SER A 82 3.52 -6.74 7.74
C SER A 82 2.88 -7.84 8.57
N THR A 83 1.65 -8.23 8.21
CA THR A 83 0.98 -9.46 8.67
C THR A 83 1.01 -10.55 7.60
N LEU A 84 1.64 -10.25 6.46
CA LEU A 84 1.70 -11.14 5.31
C LEU A 84 2.28 -12.52 5.63
N VAL A 85 1.52 -13.56 5.28
CA VAL A 85 1.95 -14.96 5.28
C VAL A 85 1.76 -15.52 3.87
N VAL A 86 2.84 -16.05 3.30
CA VAL A 86 2.83 -16.70 1.97
C VAL A 86 3.10 -18.19 2.17
N ASN A 87 2.09 -19.02 1.95
CA ASN A 87 2.18 -20.48 2.04
C ASN A 87 1.98 -21.09 0.65
N GLY A 88 3.06 -21.17 -0.12
CA GLY A 88 2.99 -21.58 -1.52
C GLY A 88 2.25 -20.54 -2.36
N ASP A 89 1.02 -20.88 -2.77
CA ASP A 89 0.13 -20.01 -3.53
C ASP A 89 -0.94 -19.32 -2.68
N GLU A 90 -1.08 -19.72 -1.40
CA GLU A 90 -2.02 -19.07 -0.48
C GLU A 90 -1.36 -17.83 0.15
N ILE A 91 -2.02 -16.68 0.00
CA ILE A 91 -1.58 -15.39 0.51
C ILE A 91 -2.60 -14.94 1.56
N TYR A 92 -2.13 -14.68 2.78
CA TYR A 92 -2.94 -14.15 3.87
C TYR A 92 -2.32 -12.88 4.46
N GLY A 93 -3.15 -12.04 5.03
CA GLY A 93 -2.74 -10.79 5.66
C GLY A 93 -2.32 -9.71 4.66
N GLU A 94 -1.69 -8.66 5.18
CA GLU A 94 -1.34 -7.47 4.43
C GLU A 94 0.16 -7.20 4.52
N PRO A 95 0.79 -6.66 3.45
CA PRO A 95 2.17 -6.20 3.51
C PRO A 95 2.31 -5.01 4.46
N ALA A 96 3.54 -4.73 4.88
CA ALA A 96 3.82 -3.52 5.63
C ALA A 96 3.41 -2.28 4.82
N SER A 97 2.83 -1.29 5.50
CA SER A 97 2.37 -0.08 4.84
C SER A 97 2.56 1.17 5.70
N HIS A 98 2.73 2.30 5.03
CA HIS A 98 2.75 3.64 5.63
C HIS A 98 1.69 4.49 4.92
N VAL A 99 0.66 4.87 5.65
CA VAL A 99 -0.46 5.67 5.16
C VAL A 99 -0.40 7.06 5.78
N GLN A 100 -0.37 8.08 4.93
CA GLN A 100 -0.47 9.48 5.32
C GLN A 100 -1.73 10.08 4.71
N MET A 101 -2.48 10.83 5.52
CA MET A 101 -3.73 11.46 5.10
C MET A 101 -3.79 12.89 5.63
N ASP A 102 -4.21 13.82 4.77
CA ASP A 102 -4.45 15.21 5.17
C ASP A 102 -5.91 15.63 5.03
N ASN A 103 -6.33 16.47 5.98
CA ASN A 103 -7.65 17.12 6.03
C ASN A 103 -8.83 16.15 5.88
N MET A 104 -8.75 14.98 6.52
CA MET A 104 -9.77 13.95 6.46
C MET A 104 -11.08 14.46 7.08
N ARG A 105 -12.13 14.53 6.26
CA ARG A 105 -13.49 14.87 6.70
C ARG A 105 -14.12 13.67 7.38
N TYR A 106 -14.61 13.85 8.61
CA TYR A 106 -15.33 12.83 9.37
C TYR A 106 -16.69 13.38 9.83
N GLY A 107 -17.74 12.56 9.83
CA GLY A 107 -19.08 12.98 10.23
C GLY A 107 -20.21 12.25 9.50
N SER A 108 -21.38 12.89 9.36
CA SER A 108 -22.59 12.30 8.75
C SER A 108 -22.56 12.18 7.23
N GLY A 109 -21.42 12.49 6.60
CA GLY A 109 -21.19 12.39 5.17
C GLY A 109 -20.13 11.33 4.85
N GLU A 110 -19.77 11.21 3.58
CA GLU A 110 -18.74 10.26 3.15
C GLU A 110 -17.36 10.69 3.68
N PRO A 111 -16.57 9.75 4.25
CA PRO A 111 -15.21 10.03 4.66
C PRO A 111 -14.35 10.31 3.43
N ILE A 112 -13.81 11.53 3.35
CA ILE A 112 -12.96 11.96 2.23
C ILE A 112 -11.70 12.64 2.78
N ALA A 113 -10.54 12.18 2.33
CA ALA A 113 -9.25 12.84 2.57
C ALA A 113 -8.91 13.78 1.40
N ASP A 114 -8.41 14.98 1.69
CA ASP A 114 -8.01 15.90 0.62
C ASP A 114 -6.76 15.36 -0.11
N SER A 115 -5.85 14.71 0.63
CA SER A 115 -4.75 13.92 0.09
C SER A 115 -4.59 12.61 0.87
N LEU A 116 -4.24 11.55 0.14
CA LEU A 116 -3.81 10.27 0.68
C LEU A 116 -2.51 9.85 -0.01
N ARG A 117 -1.53 9.42 0.76
CA ARG A 117 -0.32 8.75 0.29
C ARG A 117 -0.19 7.41 0.98
N LEU A 118 0.07 6.37 0.22
CA LEU A 118 0.26 5.00 0.67
C LEU A 118 1.60 4.50 0.12
N ASP A 119 2.51 4.15 1.02
CA ASP A 119 3.77 3.50 0.71
C ASP A 119 3.70 2.05 1.20
N THR A 120 4.01 1.08 0.35
CA THR A 120 4.02 -0.35 0.71
C THR A 120 5.18 -1.08 0.05
N GLU A 121 5.64 -2.17 0.67
CA GLU A 121 6.68 -3.04 0.12
C GLU A 121 6.11 -4.41 -0.25
N LEU A 122 6.23 -4.75 -1.52
CA LEU A 122 5.85 -6.04 -2.08
C LEU A 122 7.08 -6.93 -2.11
N THR A 123 7.09 -7.99 -1.30
CA THR A 123 8.21 -8.94 -1.26
C THR A 123 8.26 -9.77 -2.53
N ASN A 124 9.43 -10.30 -2.88
CA ASN A 124 9.60 -11.23 -4.00
C ASN A 124 8.60 -12.40 -3.97
N GLU A 125 8.38 -12.96 -2.77
CA GLU A 125 7.44 -14.06 -2.56
C GLU A 125 5.99 -13.64 -2.83
N LEU A 126 5.59 -12.44 -2.40
CA LEU A 126 4.27 -11.90 -2.68
C LEU A 126 4.07 -11.67 -4.18
N ILE A 127 5.06 -11.06 -4.85
CA ILE A 127 5.02 -10.82 -6.29
C ILE A 127 4.89 -12.15 -7.04
N ARG A 128 5.66 -13.18 -6.65
CA ARG A 128 5.57 -14.52 -7.25
C ARG A 128 4.17 -15.09 -7.11
N ALA A 129 3.60 -15.05 -5.90
CA ALA A 129 2.28 -15.58 -5.63
C ALA A 129 1.17 -14.83 -6.40
N MET A 130 1.23 -13.50 -6.45
CA MET A 130 0.30 -12.67 -7.24
C MET A 130 0.38 -12.97 -8.74
N LEU A 131 1.58 -13.10 -9.31
CA LEU A 131 1.75 -13.44 -10.72
C LEU A 131 1.20 -14.85 -11.02
N ASN A 132 1.43 -15.81 -10.13
CA ASN A 132 0.88 -17.16 -10.27
C ASN A 132 -0.65 -17.17 -10.22
N GLN A 133 -1.24 -16.39 -9.30
CA GLN A 133 -2.70 -16.23 -9.23
C GLN A 133 -3.25 -15.65 -10.54
N GLN A 134 -2.67 -14.57 -11.05
CA GLN A 134 -3.11 -13.94 -12.28
C GLN A 134 -2.96 -14.86 -13.51
N LEU A 135 -1.87 -15.63 -13.58
CA LEU A 135 -1.68 -16.63 -14.65
C LEU A 135 -2.76 -17.71 -14.62
N ARG A 136 -3.12 -18.21 -13.44
CA ARG A 136 -4.21 -19.19 -13.27
C ARG A 136 -5.57 -18.61 -13.68
N GLU A 137 -5.88 -17.38 -13.27
CA GLU A 137 -7.11 -16.69 -13.66
C GLU A 137 -7.22 -16.52 -15.19
N GLN A 138 -6.12 -16.19 -15.87
CA GLN A 138 -6.10 -16.04 -17.32
C GLN A 138 -6.21 -17.38 -18.08
N MET A 139 -5.60 -18.44 -17.56
CA MET A 139 -5.60 -19.76 -18.20
C MET A 139 -6.81 -20.63 -17.83
N GLY A 140 -7.51 -20.29 -16.74
CA GLY A 140 -8.54 -21.10 -16.09
C GLY A 140 -7.95 -22.12 -15.11
N GLU A 141 -8.60 -22.27 -13.94
CA GLU A 141 -8.15 -23.12 -12.83
C GLU A 141 -7.96 -24.61 -13.23
N ASP A 142 -8.75 -25.12 -14.19
CA ASP A 142 -8.71 -26.52 -14.65
C ASP A 142 -7.69 -26.78 -15.78
N SER A 143 -6.90 -25.79 -16.17
CA SER A 143 -5.95 -25.96 -17.28
C SER A 143 -4.71 -26.75 -16.83
N PHE A 144 -4.46 -27.89 -17.48
CA PHE A 144 -3.20 -28.64 -17.35
C PHE A 144 -1.94 -27.77 -17.60
N LEU A 145 -2.08 -26.66 -18.33
CA LEU A 145 -0.99 -25.75 -18.58
C LEU A 145 -0.61 -24.91 -17.35
N SER A 146 -1.52 -24.71 -16.39
CA SER A 146 -1.28 -23.93 -15.17
C SER A 146 -0.23 -24.57 -14.27
N ASP A 147 -0.17 -25.90 -14.22
CA ASP A 147 0.85 -26.63 -13.46
C ASP A 147 2.24 -26.54 -14.13
N ILE A 148 2.26 -26.41 -15.46
CA ILE A 148 3.49 -26.37 -16.26
C ILE A 148 4.04 -24.94 -16.35
N ILE A 149 3.17 -23.97 -16.61
CA ILE A 149 3.50 -22.56 -16.84
C ILE A 149 3.16 -21.80 -15.55
N ASN A 150 4.14 -21.78 -14.64
CA ASN A 150 4.09 -21.03 -13.39
C ASN A 150 5.34 -20.17 -13.23
N VAL A 151 5.25 -19.12 -12.42
CA VAL A 151 6.39 -18.37 -11.90
C VAL A 151 7.04 -19.17 -10.79
N SER A 152 8.22 -19.72 -11.10
CA SER A 152 9.01 -20.51 -10.16
C SER A 152 9.87 -19.67 -9.23
N ASP A 153 10.30 -18.48 -9.67
CA ASP A 153 11.13 -17.59 -8.86
C ASP A 153 10.94 -16.12 -9.26
N VAL A 154 11.10 -15.24 -8.28
CA VAL A 154 11.15 -13.78 -8.46
C VAL A 154 12.31 -13.26 -7.65
N ASN A 155 13.21 -12.52 -8.29
CA ASN A 155 14.33 -11.89 -7.63
C ASN A 155 14.48 -10.43 -8.07
N THR A 156 15.02 -9.61 -7.19
CA THR A 156 15.15 -8.16 -7.39
C THR A 156 16.62 -7.76 -7.36
N ASP A 157 17.01 -6.91 -8.31
CA ASP A 157 18.34 -6.29 -8.38
C ASP A 157 18.18 -4.77 -8.27
N PRO A 158 18.39 -4.20 -7.06
CA PRO A 158 18.27 -2.77 -6.84
C PRO A 158 19.37 -1.94 -7.53
N GLU A 159 20.55 -2.53 -7.80
CA GLU A 159 21.64 -1.81 -8.47
C GLU A 159 21.34 -1.64 -9.96
N ALA A 160 20.81 -2.69 -10.60
CA ALA A 160 20.33 -2.63 -11.97
C ALA A 160 18.94 -1.96 -12.09
N GLY A 161 18.19 -1.92 -10.99
CA GLY A 161 16.80 -1.47 -10.95
C GLY A 161 15.86 -2.44 -11.68
N THR A 162 16.12 -3.75 -11.61
CA THR A 162 15.39 -4.77 -12.39
C THR A 162 14.76 -5.85 -11.51
N ILE A 163 13.67 -6.43 -12.02
CA ILE A 163 12.98 -7.59 -11.45
C ILE A 163 13.21 -8.77 -12.39
N HIS A 164 13.85 -9.81 -11.91
CA HIS A 164 14.02 -11.08 -12.59
C HIS A 164 12.86 -12.02 -12.26
N ILE A 165 12.18 -12.52 -13.28
CA ILE A 165 11.06 -13.45 -13.14
C ILE A 165 11.42 -14.73 -13.90
N ALA A 166 11.44 -15.86 -13.20
CA ALA A 166 11.72 -17.17 -13.79
C ALA A 166 10.45 -18.01 -13.86
N PHE A 167 10.21 -18.63 -15.01
CA PHE A 167 9.04 -19.45 -15.28
C PHE A 167 9.42 -20.92 -15.46
N SER A 168 8.51 -21.83 -15.05
CA SER A 168 8.59 -23.27 -15.30
C SER A 168 9.92 -23.89 -14.86
N GLY A 169 10.44 -23.48 -13.70
CA GLY A 169 11.71 -23.96 -13.16
C GLY A 169 12.94 -23.35 -13.83
N GLY A 170 12.82 -22.12 -14.35
CA GLY A 170 13.90 -21.39 -15.01
C GLY A 170 14.09 -21.73 -16.49
N VAL A 171 13.13 -22.43 -17.10
CA VAL A 171 13.13 -22.71 -18.55
C VAL A 171 12.98 -21.41 -19.34
N ALA A 172 12.14 -20.49 -18.86
CA ALA A 172 12.03 -19.15 -19.39
C ALA A 172 12.33 -18.13 -18.28
N SER A 173 12.88 -16.98 -18.66
CA SER A 173 13.06 -15.87 -17.73
C SER A 173 12.83 -14.53 -18.40
N LEU A 174 12.44 -13.56 -17.59
CA LEU A 174 12.12 -12.20 -18.00
C LEU A 174 12.74 -11.23 -16.99
N ASP A 175 13.55 -10.31 -17.47
CA ASP A 175 14.09 -9.19 -16.70
C ASP A 175 13.29 -7.93 -17.04
N LEU A 176 12.66 -7.34 -16.02
CA LEU A 176 11.82 -6.16 -16.16
C LEU A 176 12.43 -4.98 -15.44
N LYS A 177 12.43 -3.83 -16.10
CA LYS A 177 12.75 -2.54 -15.49
C LYS A 177 11.48 -1.69 -15.37
N PRO A 178 11.04 -1.33 -14.16
CA PRO A 178 10.00 -0.32 -13.99
C PRO A 178 10.54 1.06 -14.41
N VAL A 179 9.76 1.78 -15.22
CA VAL A 179 10.06 3.14 -15.67
C VAL A 179 8.80 3.98 -15.49
N THR A 180 8.94 5.11 -14.80
CA THR A 180 7.87 6.10 -14.66
C THR A 180 8.00 7.12 -15.76
N GLU A 181 7.05 7.16 -16.69
CA GLU A 181 7.03 8.13 -17.79
C GLU A 181 5.64 8.76 -17.91
N GLY A 182 5.56 10.09 -17.93
CA GLY A 182 4.28 10.80 -18.10
C GLY A 182 3.26 10.60 -16.96
N GLY A 183 3.73 10.27 -15.74
CA GLY A 183 2.86 9.97 -14.60
C GLY A 183 2.18 8.61 -14.68
N GLN A 184 2.69 7.72 -15.54
CA GLN A 184 2.25 6.34 -15.69
C GLN A 184 3.45 5.42 -15.49
N MET A 185 3.21 4.30 -14.83
CA MET A 185 4.20 3.24 -14.68
C MET A 185 4.19 2.37 -15.94
N ARG A 186 5.39 2.08 -16.45
CA ARG A 186 5.62 1.15 -17.55
C ARG A 186 6.69 0.15 -17.17
N PHE A 187 6.66 -1.02 -17.81
CA PHE A 187 7.74 -2.00 -17.72
C PHE A 187 8.45 -2.11 -19.06
N GLU A 188 9.78 -2.09 -19.00
CA GLU A 188 10.65 -2.40 -20.13
C GLU A 188 11.26 -3.79 -19.90
N ALA A 189 11.09 -4.70 -20.86
CA ALA A 189 11.81 -5.96 -20.83
C ALA A 189 13.27 -5.70 -21.23
N THR A 190 14.18 -5.81 -20.29
CA THR A 190 15.63 -5.62 -20.51
C THR A 190 16.33 -6.93 -20.88
N GLY A 191 15.69 -8.06 -20.65
CA GLY A 191 16.20 -9.38 -20.97
C GLY A 191 15.08 -10.41 -21.02
N THR A 192 15.11 -11.29 -22.01
CA THR A 192 14.15 -12.38 -22.17
C THR A 192 14.87 -13.63 -22.62
N LYS A 193 14.72 -14.73 -21.89
CA LYS A 193 15.33 -16.02 -22.24
C LYS A 193 14.29 -17.11 -22.32
N LEU A 194 14.49 -18.03 -23.26
CA LEU A 194 13.72 -19.25 -23.42
C LEU A 194 14.68 -20.39 -23.76
N PHE A 195 14.67 -21.44 -22.93
CA PHE A 195 15.64 -22.55 -22.97
C PHE A 195 17.11 -22.09 -22.94
N GLY A 196 17.39 -20.99 -22.23
CA GLY A 196 18.73 -20.40 -22.12
C GLY A 196 19.19 -19.59 -23.33
N PHE A 197 18.36 -19.43 -24.35
CA PHE A 197 18.62 -18.56 -25.50
C PHE A 197 17.86 -17.25 -25.35
N ASP A 198 18.52 -16.14 -25.68
CA ASP A 198 17.85 -14.84 -25.72
C ASP A 198 16.77 -14.84 -26.82
N LEU A 199 15.58 -14.33 -26.49
CA LEU A 199 14.54 -14.14 -27.50
C LEU A 199 14.93 -12.98 -28.44
N PRO A 200 14.54 -13.04 -29.72
CA PRO A 200 14.69 -11.91 -30.63
C PRO A 200 13.94 -10.67 -30.13
N ASP A 201 14.49 -9.48 -30.40
CA ASP A 201 13.94 -8.19 -29.97
C ASP A 201 12.45 -8.01 -30.32
N GLU A 202 12.02 -8.54 -31.45
CA GLU A 202 10.63 -8.50 -31.92
C GLU A 202 9.66 -9.22 -30.97
N ALA A 203 10.08 -10.36 -30.40
CA ALA A 203 9.27 -11.11 -29.44
C ALA A 203 9.27 -10.47 -28.05
N ALA A 204 10.43 -9.94 -27.62
CA ALA A 204 10.55 -9.21 -26.37
C ALA A 204 9.72 -7.91 -26.36
N GLY A 205 9.70 -7.20 -27.49
CA GLY A 205 8.85 -6.02 -27.69
C GLY A 205 7.36 -6.34 -27.59
N ALA A 206 6.89 -7.39 -28.27
CA ALA A 206 5.49 -7.80 -28.20
C ALA A 206 5.05 -8.19 -26.78
N LEU A 207 5.93 -8.83 -26.00
CA LEU A 207 5.66 -9.14 -24.59
C LEU A 207 5.57 -7.87 -23.75
N SER A 208 6.49 -6.93 -23.95
CA SER A 208 6.47 -5.64 -23.26
C SER A 208 5.19 -4.86 -23.55
N ASP A 209 4.73 -4.85 -24.80
CA ASP A 209 3.48 -4.20 -25.21
C ASP A 209 2.26 -4.85 -24.56
N ALA A 210 2.21 -6.18 -24.52
CA ALA A 210 1.12 -6.92 -23.87
C ALA A 210 1.05 -6.65 -22.36
N MET A 211 2.21 -6.59 -21.68
CA MET A 211 2.27 -6.29 -20.25
C MET A 211 1.82 -4.86 -19.94
N ASN A 212 2.26 -3.89 -20.73
CA ASN A 212 1.86 -2.49 -20.57
C ASN A 212 0.34 -2.32 -20.79
N GLN A 213 -0.23 -2.98 -21.80
CA GLN A 213 -1.69 -3.00 -22.01
C GLN A 213 -2.45 -3.64 -20.84
N GLY A 214 -1.89 -4.68 -20.20
CA GLY A 214 -2.47 -5.29 -19.02
C GLY A 214 -2.59 -4.31 -17.84
N MET A 215 -1.54 -3.53 -17.58
CA MET A 215 -1.51 -2.55 -16.50
C MET A 215 -2.42 -1.34 -16.74
N GLU A 216 -2.50 -0.84 -17.98
CA GLU A 216 -3.38 0.28 -18.32
C GLU A 216 -4.85 -0.03 -17.99
N ASN A 217 -5.24 -1.30 -18.05
CA ASN A 217 -6.58 -1.76 -17.70
C ASN A 217 -6.80 -2.01 -16.20
N GLN A 218 -5.75 -1.98 -15.37
CA GLN A 218 -5.80 -2.21 -13.90
C GLN A 218 -5.55 -0.92 -13.09
N GLY A 219 -6.14 0.21 -13.50
CA GLY A 219 -6.01 1.46 -12.75
C GLY A 219 -6.55 1.36 -11.32
N ALA A 220 -5.78 1.80 -10.32
CA ALA A 220 -6.14 1.79 -8.89
C ALA A 220 -7.18 2.87 -8.50
N GLY A 221 -8.18 3.10 -9.36
CA GLY A 221 -9.27 4.03 -9.12
C GLY A 221 -8.82 5.46 -8.85
N GLN A 222 -9.01 5.91 -7.61
CA GLN A 222 -8.67 7.27 -7.15
C GLN A 222 -7.19 7.43 -6.78
N LEU A 223 -6.46 6.33 -6.66
CA LEU A 223 -5.02 6.33 -6.37
C LEU A 223 -4.23 6.11 -7.67
N ARG A 224 -3.11 6.80 -7.77
CA ARG A 224 -2.15 6.67 -8.86
C ARG A 224 -0.82 6.25 -8.29
N ILE A 225 -0.12 5.36 -8.98
CA ILE A 225 1.25 5.02 -8.60
C ILE A 225 2.13 6.24 -8.91
N GLU A 226 2.70 6.84 -7.88
CA GLU A 226 3.65 7.95 -8.01
C GLU A 226 5.07 7.44 -8.22
N GLU A 227 5.44 6.38 -7.51
CA GLU A 227 6.79 5.83 -7.50
C GLU A 227 6.74 4.30 -7.41
N PHE A 228 7.67 3.67 -8.10
CA PHE A 228 7.88 2.23 -8.05
C PHE A 228 9.38 1.97 -8.08
N THR A 229 9.92 1.52 -6.96
CA THR A 229 11.36 1.42 -6.75
C THR A 229 11.73 -0.01 -6.40
N VAL A 230 12.67 -0.59 -7.16
CA VAL A 230 13.22 -1.92 -6.85
C VAL A 230 14.11 -1.80 -5.61
N VAL A 231 13.83 -2.62 -4.60
CA VAL A 231 14.53 -2.64 -3.31
C VAL A 231 15.03 -4.06 -3.02
N PRO A 232 15.99 -4.25 -2.09
CA PRO A 232 16.45 -5.61 -1.78
C PRO A 232 15.30 -6.50 -1.31
N GLY A 233 15.05 -7.60 -2.03
CA GLY A 233 14.02 -8.57 -1.66
C GLY A 233 12.59 -8.18 -2.06
N GLY A 234 12.40 -7.15 -2.88
CA GLY A 234 11.08 -6.76 -3.35
C GLY A 234 11.02 -5.43 -4.11
N VAL A 235 9.84 -4.84 -4.07
CA VAL A 235 9.56 -3.54 -4.68
C VAL A 235 8.85 -2.67 -3.66
N ARG A 236 9.25 -1.40 -3.56
CA ARG A 236 8.47 -0.38 -2.88
C ARG A 236 7.57 0.35 -3.88
N VAL A 237 6.28 0.42 -3.56
CA VAL A 237 5.27 1.12 -4.35
C VAL A 237 4.74 2.28 -3.53
N THR A 238 4.78 3.47 -4.09
CA THR A 238 4.11 4.66 -3.55
C THR A 238 2.90 4.96 -4.42
N MET A 239 1.74 5.04 -3.79
CA MET A 239 0.50 5.49 -4.39
C MET A 239 0.03 6.78 -3.74
N ALA A 240 -0.55 7.68 -4.53
CA ALA A 240 -1.20 8.87 -4.00
C ALA A 240 -2.51 9.21 -4.72
N GLY A 241 -3.39 9.91 -4.03
CA GLY A 241 -4.63 10.43 -4.58
C GLY A 241 -5.04 11.74 -3.93
N GLU A 242 -5.88 12.49 -4.65
CA GLU A 242 -6.50 13.72 -4.17
C GLU A 242 -8.01 13.51 -4.03
N ASN A 243 -8.62 14.10 -2.99
CA ASN A 243 -10.05 14.00 -2.70
C ASN A 243 -10.55 12.55 -2.62
N VAL A 244 -9.78 11.70 -1.96
CA VAL A 244 -9.98 10.24 -1.91
C VAL A 244 -11.16 9.89 -1.01
N ASN A 245 -12.18 9.24 -1.58
CA ASN A 245 -13.33 8.73 -0.86
C ASN A 245 -13.09 7.31 -0.36
N PHE A 246 -13.12 7.09 0.95
CA PHE A 246 -12.83 5.78 1.54
C PHE A 246 -13.92 4.74 1.27
N ASN A 247 -15.17 5.19 1.07
CA ASN A 247 -16.26 4.27 0.71
C ASN A 247 -16.02 3.62 -0.66
N ASP A 248 -15.41 4.38 -1.59
CA ASP A 248 -15.07 3.87 -2.92
C ASP A 248 -13.88 2.92 -2.85
N LEU A 249 -12.88 3.23 -2.01
CA LEU A 249 -11.73 2.33 -1.78
C LEU A 249 -12.17 0.97 -1.19
N GLN A 250 -13.08 0.98 -0.21
CA GLN A 250 -13.61 -0.25 0.39
C GLN A 250 -14.41 -1.08 -0.61
N GLN A 251 -15.19 -0.43 -1.49
CA GLN A 251 -15.93 -1.12 -2.55
C GLN A 251 -15.00 -1.75 -3.59
N MET A 252 -13.87 -1.11 -3.90
CA MET A 252 -12.86 -1.67 -4.81
C MET A 252 -12.15 -2.87 -4.20
N GLN A 253 -11.75 -2.80 -2.92
CA GLN A 253 -11.17 -3.94 -2.21
C GLN A 253 -12.16 -5.12 -2.11
N GLY A 254 -13.43 -4.86 -1.82
CA GLY A 254 -14.47 -5.89 -1.78
C GLY A 254 -14.79 -6.54 -3.13
N GLN A 255 -14.48 -5.89 -4.26
CA GLN A 255 -14.69 -6.44 -5.60
C GLN A 255 -13.50 -7.26 -6.13
N ASN A 256 -12.26 -6.95 -5.71
CA ASN A 256 -11.06 -7.65 -6.17
C ASN A 256 -10.79 -9.00 -5.47
N PHE A 257 -11.41 -9.26 -4.31
CA PHE A 257 -11.31 -10.54 -3.58
C PHE A 257 -12.62 -11.33 -3.58
N GLY A 258 -13.62 -10.87 -4.34
CA GLY A 258 -14.96 -11.43 -4.43
C GLY A 258 -15.30 -11.86 -5.85
N ALA A 259 -14.53 -12.79 -6.42
CA ALA A 259 -14.90 -13.58 -7.59
C ALA A 259 -14.22 -14.95 -7.50
#